data_AF-A0AAD9ZHX1-F1
#
_entry.id   AF-A0AAD9ZHX1-F1
#
_cell.length_a   1.000
_cell.length_b   1.000
_cell.length_c   1.000
_cell.angle_alpha   90.00
_cell.angle_beta   90.00
_cell.angle_gamma   90.00
#
_symmetry.space_group_name_H-M   'P 1'
#
loop_
_entity.id
_entity.type
_entity.pdbx_description
1 polymer ?
#
loop_
_entity_poly.entity_id
_entity_poly.type
_entity_poly.pdbx_seq_one_letter_code
_entity_poly.pdbx_strand_id
1 'polypeptide(L)'
;MDFTSSSLAPSGHASIIKFEGGVKTGILGRISPSPLSEWHAFGIISDGKSEHMMLAGAVGDFTKSLVSNPPSHLWVRQVHFAGLPYLTNMYDRVLLVATGSGICVFLSFLLQPSRANVCQMCPQMSVDAAKTFGAEVVIVTSNPEGSRDVVNKCKASGMAAFGPIWDS
;
A
#
# COMPACT_ATOMS: atom_id res chain seq x y z
N MET A 1 -6.09 23.20 -2.12
CA MET A 1 -7.55 23.24 -2.33
C MET A 1 -8.09 22.12 -1.47
N ASP A 2 -8.82 22.52 -0.43
CA ASP A 2 -9.31 21.65 0.63
C ASP A 2 -10.38 20.71 0.06
N PHE A 3 -10.20 19.41 0.28
CA PHE A 3 -11.23 18.43 0.01
C PHE A 3 -11.75 17.92 1.35
N THR A 4 -13.07 17.84 1.47
CA THR A 4 -13.77 17.19 2.59
C THR A 4 -13.47 15.70 2.57
N SER A 5 -12.38 15.30 3.20
CA SER A 5 -12.10 13.90 3.48
C SER A 5 -12.70 13.54 4.83
N SER A 6 -13.67 12.62 4.87
CA SER A 6 -14.15 12.10 6.15
C SER A 6 -13.17 11.05 6.66
N SER A 7 -12.49 11.36 7.78
CA SER A 7 -11.68 10.37 8.50
C SER A 7 -12.59 9.61 9.47
N LEU A 8 -12.84 8.34 9.19
CA LEU A 8 -13.50 7.43 10.11
C LEU A 8 -12.41 6.60 10.80
N ALA A 9 -12.41 6.54 12.13
CA ALA A 9 -11.58 5.60 12.88
C ALA A 9 -12.43 4.39 13.30
N PRO A 10 -12.67 3.41 12.40
CA PRO A 10 -13.51 2.24 12.71
C PRO A 10 -12.90 1.34 13.80
N SER A 11 -11.61 1.50 14.10
CA SER A 11 -10.94 0.84 15.22
C SER A 11 -9.86 1.75 15.79
N GLY A 12 -9.50 1.60 17.07
CA GLY A 12 -8.38 2.33 17.69
C GLY A 12 -7.00 2.04 17.08
N HIS A 13 -6.92 1.22 16.02
CA HIS A 13 -5.69 0.80 15.36
C HIS A 13 -5.55 1.31 13.92
N ALA A 14 -6.61 1.88 13.33
CA ALA A 14 -6.57 2.39 11.96
C ALA A 14 -7.63 3.44 11.66
N SER A 15 -7.28 4.39 10.80
CA SER A 15 -8.17 5.42 10.25
C SER A 15 -8.38 5.19 8.75
N ILE A 16 -9.63 5.29 8.29
CA ILE A 16 -10.02 5.25 6.88
C ILE A 16 -10.35 6.68 6.47
N ILE A 17 -9.72 7.13 5.39
CA ILE A 17 -9.97 8.44 4.80
C ILE A 17 -10.61 8.22 3.44
N LYS A 18 -11.82 8.76 3.24
CA LYS A 18 -12.56 8.64 1.97
C LYS A 18 -12.43 9.89 1.12
N PHE A 19 -12.38 9.68 -0.19
CA PHE A 19 -12.25 10.71 -1.20
C PHE A 19 -13.17 10.42 -2.38
N GLU A 20 -13.61 11.48 -3.06
CA GLU A 20 -14.33 11.38 -4.33
C GLU A 20 -13.36 11.14 -5.51
N GLY A 21 -13.86 10.44 -6.53
CA GLY A 21 -13.13 10.07 -7.74
C GLY A 21 -12.49 8.69 -7.67
N GLY A 22 -12.54 7.95 -8.78
CA GLY A 22 -11.85 6.66 -8.92
C GLY A 22 -10.35 6.82 -9.22
N VAL A 23 -9.53 5.89 -8.71
CA VAL A 23 -8.08 5.88 -8.96
C VAL A 23 -7.65 4.51 -9.47
N LYS A 24 -6.72 4.50 -10.45
CA LYS A 24 -6.17 3.26 -11.01
C LYS A 24 -5.34 2.49 -9.98
N THR A 25 -5.28 1.17 -10.14
CA THR A 25 -4.43 0.30 -9.32
C THR A 25 -2.94 0.69 -9.40
N GLY A 26 -2.21 0.46 -8.30
CA GLY A 26 -0.77 0.71 -8.27
C GLY A 26 -0.37 2.15 -7.96
N ILE A 27 -1.35 3.03 -7.80
CA ILE A 27 -1.14 4.45 -7.56
C ILE A 27 -1.19 4.76 -6.06
N LEU A 28 -0.29 5.63 -5.60
CA LEU A 28 -0.24 6.09 -4.22
C LEU A 28 -0.74 7.53 -4.11
N GLY A 29 -1.46 7.81 -3.03
CA GLY A 29 -1.87 9.16 -2.65
C GLY A 29 -0.96 9.71 -1.56
N ARG A 30 -0.95 11.05 -1.41
CA ARG A 30 -0.20 11.72 -0.34
C ARG A 30 -1.09 12.67 0.43
N ILE A 31 -1.04 12.58 1.74
CA ILE A 31 -1.75 13.46 2.66
C ILE A 31 -0.78 14.17 3.61
N SER A 32 -1.19 15.33 4.11
CA SER A 32 -0.44 16.11 5.08
C SER A 32 -1.39 16.87 6.02
N PRO A 33 -1.00 17.09 7.29
CA PRO A 33 -1.80 17.92 8.20
C PRO A 33 -1.75 19.41 7.81
N SER A 34 -0.73 19.87 7.09
CA SER A 34 -0.60 21.26 6.61
C SER A 34 0.18 21.33 5.28
N PRO A 35 0.06 22.38 4.47
CA PRO A 35 0.66 22.40 3.14
C PRO A 35 2.21 22.46 3.17
N LEU A 36 2.80 22.92 4.27
CA LEU A 36 4.24 23.09 4.46
C LEU A 36 4.87 22.05 5.40
N SER A 37 4.09 21.08 5.89
CA SER A 37 4.58 20.01 6.75
C SER A 37 4.98 18.76 5.96
N GLU A 38 5.39 17.73 6.69
CA GLU A 38 5.65 16.38 6.18
C GLU A 38 4.48 15.81 5.36
N TRP A 39 4.80 15.04 4.32
CA TRP A 39 3.84 14.41 3.43
C TRP A 39 3.97 12.90 3.50
N HIS A 40 2.88 12.23 3.82
CA HIS A 40 2.85 10.78 4.02
C HIS A 40 2.14 10.09 2.86
N ALA A 41 2.77 9.05 2.30
CA ALA A 41 2.21 8.30 1.18
C ALA A 41 1.39 7.10 1.68
N PHE A 42 0.22 6.88 1.09
CA PHE A 42 -0.66 5.77 1.42
C PHE A 42 -1.12 5.03 0.18
N GLY A 43 -1.34 3.73 0.35
CA GLY A 43 -2.02 2.90 -0.63
C GLY A 43 -3.45 3.37 -0.84
N ILE A 44 -3.88 3.40 -2.10
CA ILE A 44 -5.25 3.75 -2.46
C ILE A 44 -6.06 2.48 -2.71
N ILE A 45 -7.20 2.38 -2.04
CA ILE A 45 -8.22 1.35 -2.23
C ILE A 45 -9.31 1.98 -3.10
N SER A 46 -9.45 1.53 -4.34
CA SER A 46 -10.47 2.03 -5.27
C SER A 46 -10.90 0.93 -6.22
N ASP A 47 -12.15 0.96 -6.67
CA ASP A 47 -12.67 0.14 -7.77
C ASP A 47 -12.52 0.85 -9.14
N GLY A 48 -11.91 2.04 -9.15
CA GLY A 48 -11.66 2.84 -10.35
C GLY A 48 -12.86 3.64 -10.84
N LYS A 49 -13.96 3.72 -10.08
CA LYS A 49 -15.19 4.40 -10.50
C LYS A 49 -15.38 5.75 -9.81
N SER A 50 -16.09 5.77 -8.69
CA SER A 50 -16.64 6.99 -8.10
C SER A 50 -15.91 7.45 -6.85
N GLU A 51 -15.25 6.55 -6.13
CA GLU A 51 -14.63 6.85 -4.85
C GLU A 51 -13.31 6.10 -4.69
N HIS A 52 -12.50 6.61 -3.78
CA HIS A 52 -11.32 5.92 -3.30
C HIS A 52 -11.08 6.18 -1.82
N MET A 53 -10.35 5.27 -1.19
CA MET A 53 -10.07 5.32 0.23
C MET A 53 -8.56 5.14 0.47
N MET A 54 -8.07 5.73 1.55
CA MET A 54 -6.76 5.44 2.10
C MET A 54 -6.94 4.84 3.50
N LEU A 55 -6.24 3.75 3.79
CA LEU A 55 -6.16 3.19 5.15
C LEU A 55 -4.83 3.59 5.79
N ALA A 56 -4.90 4.32 6.89
CA ALA A 56 -3.77 4.67 7.73
C ALA A 56 -3.80 3.82 9.01
N GLY A 57 -2.95 2.79 9.08
CA GLY A 57 -2.74 2.03 10.33
C GLY A 57 -1.90 2.86 11.31
N ALA A 58 -2.24 2.82 12.60
CA ALA A 58 -1.62 3.61 13.66
C ALA A 58 -0.21 3.09 14.05
N VAL A 59 0.75 3.21 13.14
CA VAL A 59 2.12 2.70 13.29
C VAL A 59 3.08 3.80 13.72
N GLY A 60 3.11 4.92 12.98
CA GLY A 60 3.94 6.11 13.27
C GLY A 60 3.16 7.24 13.92
N ASP A 61 3.87 8.25 14.42
CA ASP A 61 3.29 9.36 15.20
C ASP A 61 2.19 10.11 14.43
N PHE A 62 2.42 10.41 13.15
CA PHE A 62 1.39 10.99 12.28
C PHE A 62 0.13 10.12 12.23
N THR A 63 0.26 8.84 11.89
CA THR A 63 -0.88 7.91 11.77
C THR A 63 -1.57 7.62 13.10
N LYS A 64 -0.84 7.64 14.21
CA LYS A 64 -1.43 7.56 15.56
C LYS A 64 -2.28 8.80 15.85
N SER A 65 -1.78 9.99 15.48
CA SER A 65 -2.54 11.24 15.63
C SER A 65 -3.83 11.24 14.79
N LEU A 66 -3.81 10.65 13.59
CA LEU A 66 -5.01 10.52 12.76
C LEU A 66 -6.12 9.68 13.41
N VAL A 67 -5.76 8.77 14.33
CA VAL A 67 -6.72 7.93 15.06
C VAL A 67 -7.11 8.58 16.40
N SER A 68 -6.13 9.12 17.14
CA SER A 68 -6.37 9.66 18.49
C SER A 68 -6.95 11.08 18.50
N ASN A 69 -6.61 11.91 17.50
CA ASN A 69 -7.07 13.29 17.37
C ASN A 69 -7.31 13.61 15.88
N PRO A 70 -8.42 13.11 15.30
CA PRO A 70 -8.69 13.25 13.87
C PRO A 70 -8.77 14.73 13.47
N PRO A 71 -7.97 15.18 12.47
CA PRO A 71 -7.97 16.57 12.04
C PRO A 71 -9.27 16.93 11.31
N SER A 72 -9.70 18.20 11.42
CA SER A 72 -10.87 18.69 10.69
C SER A 72 -10.66 18.77 9.18
N HIS A 73 -9.41 18.98 8.75
CA HIS A 73 -9.02 19.09 7.35
C HIS A 73 -7.69 18.40 7.10
N LEU A 74 -7.53 17.81 5.91
CA LEU A 74 -6.28 17.22 5.43
C LEU A 74 -5.93 17.78 4.05
N TRP A 75 -4.63 18.00 3.84
CA TRP A 75 -4.11 18.42 2.55
C TRP A 75 -3.79 17.20 1.71
N VAL A 76 -4.38 17.10 0.51
CA VAL A 76 -4.21 15.98 -0.40
C VAL A 76 -3.47 16.43 -1.66
N ARG A 77 -2.44 15.70 -2.09
CA ARG A 77 -1.85 15.94 -3.42
C ARG A 77 -2.68 15.25 -4.49
N GLN A 78 -3.16 16.04 -5.45
CA GLN A 78 -3.86 15.55 -6.65
C GLN A 78 -2.92 14.87 -7.65
N VAL A 79 -1.62 15.21 -7.60
CA VAL A 79 -0.61 14.53 -8.40
C VAL A 79 -0.27 13.21 -7.72
N HIS A 80 -0.68 12.14 -8.38
CA HIS A 80 -0.45 10.79 -7.92
C HIS A 80 0.80 10.19 -8.57
N PHE A 81 1.46 9.27 -7.86
CA PHE A 81 2.66 8.60 -8.33
C PHE A 81 2.45 7.08 -8.39
N ALA A 82 3.03 6.45 -9.41
CA ALA A 82 3.13 5.00 -9.48
C ALA A 82 4.04 4.51 -8.34
N GLY A 83 3.47 3.70 -7.44
CA GLY A 83 4.20 3.10 -6.33
C GLY A 83 4.77 1.74 -6.69
N LEU A 84 5.42 1.11 -5.72
CA LEU A 84 5.86 -0.29 -5.81
C LEU A 84 4.77 -1.25 -6.33
N PRO A 85 3.48 -1.12 -5.92
CA PRO A 85 2.43 -1.99 -6.43
C PRO A 85 2.18 -1.84 -7.93
N TYR A 86 2.53 -0.71 -8.55
CA TYR A 86 2.40 -0.52 -9.99
C TYR A 86 3.22 -1.53 -10.81
N LEU A 87 4.31 -2.07 -10.23
CA LEU A 87 5.15 -3.06 -10.91
C LEU A 87 4.38 -4.35 -11.26
N THR A 88 3.31 -4.66 -10.53
CA THR A 88 2.44 -5.82 -10.81
C THR A 88 1.90 -5.83 -12.24
N ASN A 89 1.67 -4.65 -12.84
CA ASN A 89 1.15 -4.54 -14.20
C ASN A 89 2.16 -4.95 -15.29
N MET A 90 3.42 -5.21 -14.92
CA MET A 90 4.49 -5.59 -15.84
C MET A 90 4.71 -7.11 -15.94
N TYR A 91 3.98 -7.92 -15.15
CA TYR A 91 4.17 -9.37 -15.05
C TYR A 91 2.82 -10.10 -15.07
N ASP A 92 2.82 -11.36 -15.49
CA ASP A 92 1.61 -12.18 -15.56
C ASP A 92 1.36 -12.95 -14.25
N ARG A 93 2.42 -13.32 -13.53
CA ARG A 93 2.34 -14.04 -12.24
C ARG A 93 3.14 -13.34 -11.16
N VAL A 94 2.44 -12.73 -10.21
CA VAL A 94 3.05 -11.90 -9.16
C VAL A 94 2.65 -12.43 -7.78
N LEU A 95 3.65 -12.73 -6.95
CA LEU A 95 3.40 -13.01 -5.54
C LEU A 95 3.49 -11.71 -4.75
N LEU A 96 2.38 -11.33 -4.11
CA LEU A 96 2.32 -10.20 -3.20
C LEU A 96 2.49 -10.69 -1.76
N VAL A 97 3.46 -10.12 -1.06
CA VAL A 97 3.72 -10.43 0.36
C VAL A 97 3.41 -9.18 1.16
N ALA A 98 2.39 -9.23 2.02
CA ALA A 98 1.98 -8.05 2.78
C ALA A 98 1.73 -8.40 4.24
N THR A 99 2.14 -7.52 5.15
CA THR A 99 1.84 -7.63 6.59
C THR A 99 1.21 -6.38 7.15
N GLY A 100 0.24 -6.56 8.04
CA GLY A 100 -0.45 -5.44 8.70
C GLY A 100 -1.16 -4.54 7.70
N SER A 101 -1.10 -3.22 7.92
CA SER A 101 -1.70 -2.23 7.03
C SER A 101 -1.08 -2.19 5.63
N GLY A 102 0.09 -2.79 5.42
CA GLY A 102 0.73 -2.93 4.12
C GLY A 102 -0.16 -3.61 3.06
N ILE A 103 -1.14 -4.42 3.47
CA ILE A 103 -2.13 -5.01 2.54
C ILE A 103 -2.87 -3.95 1.69
N CYS A 104 -3.07 -2.75 2.22
CA CYS A 104 -3.92 -1.74 1.58
C CYS A 104 -3.32 -1.16 0.31
N VAL A 105 -1.99 -1.23 0.15
CA VAL A 105 -1.32 -0.82 -1.07
C VAL A 105 -1.62 -1.76 -2.25
N PHE A 106 -2.12 -2.97 -1.96
CA PHE A 106 -2.41 -3.99 -2.95
C PHE A 106 -3.91 -4.27 -3.13
N LEU A 107 -4.75 -3.83 -2.19
CA LEU A 107 -6.17 -4.16 -2.19
C LEU A 107 -6.90 -3.68 -3.47
N SER A 108 -6.45 -2.58 -4.08
CA SER A 108 -6.98 -2.12 -5.37
C SER A 108 -6.77 -3.14 -6.51
N PHE A 109 -5.75 -4.00 -6.47
CA PHE A 109 -5.55 -5.09 -7.45
C PHE A 109 -6.51 -6.27 -7.27
N LEU A 110 -7.13 -6.40 -6.11
CA LEU A 110 -8.21 -7.37 -5.86
C LEU A 110 -9.58 -6.81 -6.26
N LEU A 111 -9.75 -5.48 -6.18
CA LEU A 111 -11.01 -4.81 -6.49
C LEU A 111 -11.18 -4.47 -7.97
N GLN A 112 -10.09 -4.24 -8.69
CA GLN A 112 -10.09 -3.96 -10.12
C GLN A 112 -9.57 -5.17 -10.89
N PRO A 113 -10.06 -5.43 -12.13
CA PRO A 113 -9.50 -6.45 -12.99
C PRO A 113 -8.01 -6.16 -13.22
N SER A 114 -7.14 -7.04 -12.72
CA SER A 114 -5.71 -6.99 -12.95
C SER A 114 -5.30 -8.14 -13.88
N ARG A 115 -4.33 -7.88 -14.77
CA ARG A 115 -3.80 -8.92 -15.67
C ARG A 115 -2.97 -9.96 -14.92
N ALA A 116 -2.36 -9.56 -13.81
CA ALA A 116 -1.53 -10.41 -12.99
C ALA A 116 -2.38 -11.36 -12.15
N ASN A 117 -2.04 -12.64 -12.14
CA ASN A 117 -2.53 -13.54 -11.10
C ASN A 117 -1.84 -13.16 -9.79
N VAL A 118 -2.61 -12.62 -8.85
CA VAL A 118 -2.14 -12.13 -7.56
C VAL A 118 -2.39 -13.18 -6.48
N CYS A 119 -1.33 -13.67 -5.85
CA CYS A 119 -1.43 -14.47 -4.63
C CYS A 119 -0.91 -13.64 -3.45
N GLN A 120 -1.68 -13.53 -2.36
CA GLN A 120 -1.28 -12.81 -1.16
C GLN A 120 -0.84 -13.77 -0.06
N MET A 121 0.37 -13.58 0.49
CA MET A 121 0.91 -14.45 1.55
C MET A 121 1.64 -13.70 2.68
N CYS A 122 1.75 -14.36 3.84
CA CYS A 122 2.56 -13.93 4.97
C CYS A 122 4.08 -14.10 4.68
N PRO A 123 4.97 -13.27 5.25
CA PRO A 123 6.40 -13.25 4.91
C PRO A 123 7.14 -14.56 5.18
N GLN A 124 6.69 -15.32 6.18
CA GLN A 124 7.38 -16.52 6.65
C GLN A 124 7.54 -17.61 5.58
N MET A 125 6.79 -17.57 4.46
CA MET A 125 6.82 -18.62 3.41
C MET A 125 7.06 -18.09 1.98
N SER A 126 7.66 -16.91 1.81
CA SER A 126 7.71 -16.23 0.51
C SER A 126 8.39 -17.01 -0.63
N VAL A 127 9.52 -17.71 -0.40
CA VAL A 127 10.28 -18.35 -1.49
C VAL A 127 9.59 -19.62 -2.01
N ASP A 128 9.22 -20.55 -1.14
CA ASP A 128 8.60 -21.80 -1.56
C ASP A 128 7.21 -21.58 -2.14
N ALA A 129 6.47 -20.62 -1.58
CA ALA A 129 5.22 -20.15 -2.16
C ALA A 129 5.43 -19.57 -3.56
N ALA A 130 6.44 -18.72 -3.75
CA ALA A 130 6.70 -18.11 -5.04
C ALA A 130 7.08 -19.16 -6.10
N LYS A 131 7.88 -20.16 -5.73
CA LYS A 131 8.22 -21.29 -6.61
C LYS A 131 7.00 -22.14 -6.95
N THR A 132 6.20 -22.50 -5.95
CA THR A 132 4.98 -23.32 -6.12
C THR A 132 3.96 -22.61 -6.99
N PHE A 133 3.80 -21.30 -6.81
CA PHE A 133 2.92 -20.45 -7.62
C PHE A 133 3.47 -20.20 -9.03
N GLY A 134 4.76 -20.44 -9.27
CA GLY A 134 5.42 -20.07 -10.52
C GLY A 134 5.51 -18.56 -10.72
N ALA A 135 5.70 -17.80 -9.63
CA ALA A 135 5.78 -16.35 -9.64
C ALA A 135 7.00 -15.87 -10.45
N GLU A 136 6.80 -14.87 -11.31
CA GLU A 136 7.88 -14.20 -12.04
C GLU A 136 8.59 -13.18 -11.15
N VAL A 137 7.85 -12.60 -10.20
CA VAL A 137 8.34 -11.60 -9.26
C VAL A 137 7.62 -11.70 -7.91
N VAL A 138 8.35 -11.39 -6.84
CA VAL A 138 7.81 -11.19 -5.50
C VAL A 138 7.82 -9.71 -5.15
N ILE A 139 6.68 -9.16 -4.75
CA ILE A 139 6.60 -7.77 -4.26
C ILE A 139 6.17 -7.81 -2.80
N VAL A 140 7.01 -7.28 -1.91
CA VAL A 140 6.78 -7.29 -0.47
C VAL A 140 6.49 -5.90 0.07
N THR A 141 5.51 -5.78 0.97
CA THR A 141 5.31 -4.61 1.83
C THR A 141 5.13 -5.09 3.28
N SER A 142 6.21 -5.02 4.03
CA SER A 142 6.28 -5.38 5.45
C SER A 142 7.09 -4.34 6.21
N ASN A 143 7.29 -4.49 7.51
CA ASN A 143 8.25 -3.67 8.24
C ASN A 143 9.68 -3.77 7.62
N PRO A 144 10.63 -2.88 8.02
CA PRO A 144 11.96 -2.85 7.41
C PRO A 144 12.69 -4.20 7.42
N GLU A 145 12.65 -4.91 8.55
CA GLU A 145 13.28 -6.21 8.72
C GLU A 145 12.64 -7.28 7.83
N GLY A 146 11.31 -7.41 7.86
CA GLY A 146 10.57 -8.39 7.08
C GLY A 146 10.64 -8.14 5.58
N SER A 147 10.62 -6.87 5.14
CA SER A 147 10.82 -6.52 3.73
C SER A 147 12.22 -6.91 3.26
N ARG A 148 13.25 -6.63 4.07
CA ARG A 148 14.64 -6.96 3.76
C ARG A 148 14.88 -8.47 3.73
N ASP A 149 14.32 -9.20 4.70
CA ASP A 149 14.43 -10.65 4.79
C ASP A 149 13.83 -11.34 3.56
N VAL A 150 12.59 -10.99 3.18
CA VAL A 150 11.91 -11.55 2.00
C VAL A 150 12.71 -11.24 0.73
N VAL A 151 13.11 -9.99 0.52
CA VAL A 151 13.87 -9.60 -0.68
C VAL A 151 15.20 -10.36 -0.76
N ASN A 152 15.93 -10.46 0.35
CA ASN A 152 17.22 -11.16 0.38
C ASN A 152 17.08 -12.66 0.12
N LYS A 153 16.10 -13.32 0.75
CA LYS A 153 15.83 -14.76 0.54
C LYS A 153 15.42 -15.07 -0.89
N CYS A 154 14.55 -14.26 -1.48
CA CYS A 154 14.15 -14.41 -2.87
C CYS A 154 15.34 -14.21 -3.82
N LYS A 155 16.14 -13.16 -3.63
CA LYS A 155 17.35 -12.91 -4.44
C LYS A 155 18.37 -14.03 -4.32
N ALA A 156 18.63 -14.53 -3.11
CA ALA A 156 19.52 -15.68 -2.89
C ALA A 156 19.02 -16.96 -3.59
N SER A 157 17.71 -17.07 -3.84
CA SER A 157 17.09 -18.18 -4.57
C SER A 157 16.97 -17.93 -6.07
N GLY A 158 17.57 -16.86 -6.61
CA GLY A 158 17.51 -16.50 -8.03
C GLY A 158 16.19 -15.86 -8.48
N MET A 159 15.35 -15.41 -7.55
CA MET A 159 14.05 -14.81 -7.86
C MET A 159 14.10 -13.29 -7.82
N ALA A 160 13.40 -12.63 -8.75
CA ALA A 160 13.20 -11.20 -8.70
C ALA A 160 12.31 -10.82 -7.50
N ALA A 161 12.78 -9.91 -6.66
CA ALA A 161 12.01 -9.42 -5.53
C ALA A 161 12.24 -7.94 -5.25
N PHE A 162 11.14 -7.24 -4.94
CA PHE A 162 11.12 -5.81 -4.66
C PHE A 162 10.36 -5.50 -3.37
N GLY A 163 10.86 -4.56 -2.59
CA GLY A 163 10.21 -4.06 -1.38
C GLY A 163 10.34 -2.54 -1.28
N PRO A 164 9.59 -1.90 -0.36
CA PRO A 164 9.73 -0.47 -0.11
C PRO A 164 11.16 -0.15 0.36
N ILE A 165 11.65 1.02 -0.05
CA ILE A 165 12.86 1.61 0.51
C ILE A 165 12.45 2.23 1.84
N TRP A 166 13.07 1.76 2.93
CA TRP A 166 12.91 2.34 4.26
C TRP A 166 14.10 3.27 4.50
N ASP A 167 13.91 4.57 4.28
CA ASP A 167 14.93 5.62 4.44
C ASP A 167 14.61 6.65 5.55
N SER A 168 13.61 6.36 6.37
CA SER A 168 13.20 7.17 7.54
C SER A 168 13.75 6.63 8.85
#